data_AF-A0A9P7C8B3-F1
#
_entry.id   AF-A0A9P7C8B3-F1
#
_cell.length_a   1.000
_cell.length_b   1.000
_cell.length_c   1.000
_cell.angle_alpha   90.00
_cell.angle_beta   90.00
_cell.angle_gamma   90.00
#
_symmetry.space_group_name_H-M   'P 1'
#
loop_
_entity.id
_entity.type
_entity.pdbx_description
1 polymer ?
#
loop_
_entity_poly.entity_id
_entity_poly.type
_entity_poly.pdbx_seq_one_letter_code
_entity_poly.pdbx_strand_id
1 'polypeptide(L)'
;MIIRAQESLWTTPASRSPDEVLSLASLTVQGLALLHPSLRRWYALPSSPKEECISLDDSSALLFRMEQDVGKDRRRVGDFETLGASLTLANVDNDRDWRKPGLAVLDLNPTTGFNSFSLVRPEPFGEAIPSLMVNALIGLVKTIRPSFAPPPVSTPGILRLDGLCARADHPRADPRRACRPSG
;
A
#
# COMPACT_ATOMS: atom_id res chain seq x y z
N MET A 1 -17.60 14.78 8.16
CA MET A 1 -17.42 13.35 7.84
C MET A 1 -15.99 13.15 7.36
N ILE A 2 -15.24 12.24 7.97
CA ILE A 2 -13.84 12.00 7.56
C ILE A 2 -13.89 11.08 6.34
N ILE A 3 -13.42 11.55 5.20
CA ILE A 3 -13.50 10.78 3.97
C ILE A 3 -12.36 9.74 3.92
N ARG A 4 -11.21 10.07 4.52
CA ARG A 4 -10.03 9.22 4.59
C ARG A 4 -9.12 9.62 5.74
N ALA A 5 -8.56 8.65 6.44
CA ALA A 5 -7.39 8.79 7.30
C ALA A 5 -6.24 8.00 6.67
N GLN A 6 -5.04 8.56 6.56
CA GLN A 6 -3.91 7.90 5.90
C GLN A 6 -2.59 8.26 6.55
N GLU A 7 -1.79 7.24 6.83
CA GLU A 7 -0.36 7.37 7.12
C GLU A 7 0.42 7.03 5.86
N SER A 8 1.43 7.83 5.55
CA SER A 8 2.34 7.57 4.43
C SER A 8 3.77 7.66 4.93
N LEU A 9 4.59 6.66 4.57
CA LEU A 9 5.99 6.57 4.92
C LEU A 9 6.81 6.47 3.63
N TRP A 10 7.76 7.38 3.49
CA TRP A 10 8.74 7.36 2.42
C TRP A 10 10.05 6.79 2.95
N THR A 11 10.61 5.84 2.23
CA THR A 11 11.90 5.23 2.52
C THR A 11 12.82 5.33 1.31
N THR A 12 14.11 5.08 1.51
CA THR A 12 15.02 4.89 0.37
C THR A 12 14.49 3.74 -0.49
N PRO A 13 14.35 3.94 -1.81
CA PRO A 13 13.99 2.87 -2.73
C PRO A 13 14.95 1.69 -2.61
N ALA A 14 14.40 0.48 -2.61
CA ALA A 14 15.18 -0.75 -2.47
C ALA A 14 14.51 -1.91 -3.21
N SER A 15 15.32 -2.77 -3.80
CA SER A 15 14.81 -4.06 -4.30
C SER A 15 14.55 -4.98 -3.10
N ARG A 16 13.33 -5.53 -3.05
CA ARG A 16 12.91 -6.53 -2.08
C ARG A 16 12.33 -7.72 -2.81
N SER A 17 12.62 -8.91 -2.30
CA SER A 17 12.04 -10.15 -2.79
C SER A 17 10.55 -10.26 -2.43
N PRO A 18 9.78 -11.08 -3.17
CA PRO A 18 8.40 -11.40 -2.81
C PRO A 18 8.22 -11.87 -1.37
N ASP A 19 9.08 -12.79 -0.91
CA ASP A 19 9.05 -13.32 0.46
C ASP A 19 9.26 -12.25 1.53
N GLU A 20 10.20 -11.32 1.29
CA GLU A 20 10.40 -10.20 2.20
C GLU A 20 9.13 -9.37 2.30
N VAL A 21 8.61 -8.88 1.17
CA VAL A 21 7.42 -8.01 1.14
C VAL A 21 6.20 -8.70 1.77
N LEU A 22 5.98 -9.99 1.48
CA LEU A 22 4.90 -10.76 2.07
C LEU A 22 5.06 -10.92 3.59
N SER A 23 6.28 -11.14 4.07
CA SER A 23 6.59 -11.19 5.51
C SER A 23 6.32 -9.84 6.18
N LEU A 24 6.71 -8.72 5.54
CA LEU A 24 6.44 -7.37 6.04
C LEU A 24 4.93 -7.11 6.16
N ALA A 25 4.18 -7.48 5.13
CA ALA A 25 2.73 -7.31 5.09
C ALA A 25 2.04 -8.13 6.18
N SER A 26 2.42 -9.41 6.31
CA SER A 26 1.86 -10.34 7.29
C SER A 26 2.08 -9.88 8.73
N LEU A 27 3.28 -9.39 9.06
CA LEU A 27 3.55 -8.83 10.39
C LEU A 27 2.70 -7.59 10.68
N THR A 28 2.55 -6.71 9.69
CA THR A 28 1.77 -5.48 9.83
C THR A 28 0.30 -5.78 10.06
N VAL A 29 -0.30 -6.64 9.23
CA VAL A 29 -1.73 -6.94 9.30
C VAL A 29 -2.10 -7.82 10.50
N GLN A 30 -1.20 -8.69 10.98
CA GLN A 30 -1.42 -9.43 12.23
C GLN A 30 -1.58 -8.50 13.43
N GLY A 31 -0.76 -7.45 13.52
CA GLY A 31 -0.90 -6.43 14.57
C GLY A 31 -2.24 -5.69 14.48
N LEU A 32 -2.69 -5.37 13.27
CA LEU A 32 -3.96 -4.68 13.03
C LEU A 32 -5.19 -5.56 13.31
N ALA A 33 -5.11 -6.86 13.02
CA ALA A 33 -6.18 -7.83 13.26
C ALA A 33 -6.56 -7.96 14.74
N LEU A 34 -5.61 -7.69 15.65
CA LEU A 34 -5.84 -7.66 17.09
C LEU A 34 -6.66 -6.44 17.54
N LEU A 35 -6.60 -5.35 16.77
CA LEU A 35 -7.22 -4.08 17.13
C LEU A 35 -8.65 -3.94 16.63
N HIS A 36 -8.99 -4.59 15.50
CA HIS A 36 -10.34 -4.50 14.96
C HIS A 36 -10.76 -5.76 14.17
N PRO A 37 -11.96 -6.33 14.39
CA PRO A 37 -12.40 -7.56 13.72
C PRO A 37 -12.44 -7.48 12.19
N SER A 38 -12.73 -6.31 11.62
CA SER A 38 -12.76 -6.13 10.16
C SER A 38 -11.38 -6.14 9.50
N LEU A 39 -10.30 -6.24 10.27
CA LEU A 39 -8.92 -6.30 9.79
C LEU A 39 -8.32 -7.70 9.95
N ARG A 40 -9.15 -8.72 10.18
CA ARG A 40 -8.71 -10.13 10.28
C ARG A 40 -8.49 -10.80 8.93
N ARG A 41 -9.02 -10.23 7.85
CA ARG A 41 -8.90 -10.76 6.50
C ARG A 41 -8.36 -9.68 5.59
N TRP A 42 -7.43 -10.08 4.74
CA TRP A 42 -6.74 -9.20 3.81
C TRP A 42 -6.57 -9.92 2.48
N TYR A 43 -6.66 -9.16 1.41
CA TYR A 43 -6.63 -9.65 0.04
C TYR A 43 -5.71 -8.76 -0.78
N ALA A 44 -4.84 -9.38 -1.57
CA ALA A 44 -4.10 -8.65 -2.59
C ALA A 44 -5.03 -8.28 -3.72
N LEU A 45 -4.98 -7.01 -4.10
CA LEU A 45 -5.79 -6.50 -5.19
C LEU A 45 -5.23 -6.97 -6.53
N PRO A 46 -6.10 -7.16 -7.54
CA PRO A 46 -5.66 -7.53 -8.86
C PRO A 46 -4.87 -6.38 -9.50
N SER A 47 -3.73 -6.71 -10.12
CA SER A 47 -2.92 -5.75 -10.88
C SER A 47 -3.54 -5.44 -12.24
N SER A 48 -4.50 -6.25 -12.71
CA SER A 48 -5.25 -6.01 -13.94
C SER A 48 -6.70 -6.52 -13.86
N PRO A 49 -7.63 -6.05 -14.72
CA PRO A 49 -9.04 -6.45 -14.65
C PRO A 49 -9.36 -7.93 -14.87
N LYS A 50 -8.38 -8.71 -15.36
CA LYS A 50 -8.54 -10.15 -15.62
C LYS A 50 -8.06 -11.00 -14.45
N GLU A 51 -7.49 -10.37 -13.43
CA GLU A 51 -6.91 -11.04 -12.29
C GLU A 51 -7.91 -11.01 -11.12
N GLU A 52 -7.90 -12.07 -10.32
CA GLU A 52 -8.73 -12.19 -9.13
C GLU A 52 -7.98 -11.69 -7.90
N CYS A 53 -8.75 -11.28 -6.88
CA CYS A 53 -8.21 -11.01 -5.56
C CYS A 53 -7.66 -12.30 -4.94
N ILE A 54 -6.48 -12.23 -4.32
CA ILE A 54 -5.84 -13.38 -3.67
C ILE A 54 -5.82 -13.15 -2.16
N SER A 55 -6.30 -14.12 -1.37
CA SER A 55 -6.25 -14.03 0.10
C SER A 55 -4.80 -13.97 0.59
N LEU A 56 -4.54 -13.18 1.63
CA LEU A 56 -3.24 -13.18 2.32
C LEU A 56 -2.86 -14.55 2.87
N ASP A 57 -3.85 -15.36 3.23
CA ASP A 57 -3.64 -16.72 3.72
C ASP A 57 -3.12 -17.68 2.63
N ASP A 58 -3.30 -17.33 1.34
CA ASP A 58 -2.72 -18.07 0.20
C ASP A 58 -1.37 -17.48 -0.20
N SER A 59 -0.38 -17.70 0.67
CA SER A 59 0.98 -17.20 0.46
C SER A 59 1.59 -17.72 -0.85
N SER A 60 1.30 -18.96 -1.26
CA SER A 60 1.78 -19.53 -2.52
C SER A 60 1.30 -18.77 -3.75
N ALA A 61 0.00 -18.46 -3.83
CA ALA A 61 -0.56 -17.72 -4.95
C ALA A 61 -0.04 -16.27 -4.97
N LEU A 62 0.16 -15.65 -3.80
CA LEU A 62 0.73 -14.32 -3.69
C LEU A 62 2.18 -14.24 -4.16
N LEU A 63 3.04 -15.17 -3.70
CA LEU A 63 4.43 -15.21 -4.12
C LEU A 63 4.53 -15.37 -5.64
N PHE A 64 3.78 -16.32 -6.20
CA PHE A 64 3.72 -16.53 -7.64
C PHE A 64 3.26 -15.28 -8.40
N ARG A 65 2.22 -14.58 -7.90
CA ARG A 65 1.74 -13.32 -8.47
C ARG A 65 2.82 -12.24 -8.46
N MET A 66 3.48 -12.05 -7.33
CA MET A 66 4.50 -11.01 -7.16
C MET A 66 5.73 -11.29 -8.05
N GLU A 67 6.15 -12.54 -8.17
CA GLU A 67 7.21 -12.96 -9.10
C GLU A 67 6.83 -12.67 -10.56
N GLN A 68 5.59 -12.99 -10.95
CA GLN A 68 5.09 -12.68 -12.28
C GLN A 68 5.10 -11.17 -12.56
N ASP A 69 4.66 -10.36 -11.59
CA ASP A 69 4.58 -8.91 -11.74
C ASP A 69 5.98 -8.28 -11.81
N VAL A 70 6.94 -8.71 -10.97
CA VAL A 70 8.36 -8.32 -11.10
C VAL A 70 8.91 -8.70 -12.48
N GLY A 71 8.60 -9.90 -12.97
CA GLY A 71 8.99 -10.35 -14.30
C GLY A 71 8.38 -9.52 -15.43
N LYS A 72 7.11 -9.10 -15.30
CA LYS A 72 6.44 -8.20 -16.25
C LYS A 72 7.10 -6.82 -16.24
N ASP A 73 7.39 -6.27 -15.07
CA ASP A 73 8.01 -4.96 -14.93
C ASP A 73 9.42 -4.97 -15.51
N ARG A 74 10.24 -5.98 -15.22
CA ARG A 74 11.56 -6.17 -15.86
C ARG A 74 11.49 -6.12 -17.38
N ARG A 75 10.50 -6.79 -17.98
CA ARG A 75 10.31 -6.80 -19.44
C ARG A 75 9.83 -5.45 -19.99
N ARG A 76 9.08 -4.68 -19.20
CA ARG A 76 8.44 -3.44 -19.64
C ARG A 76 9.35 -2.23 -19.49
N VAL A 77 10.04 -2.11 -18.36
CA VAL A 77 10.80 -0.92 -17.98
C VAL A 77 12.31 -1.17 -17.86
N GLY A 78 12.77 -2.41 -18.07
CA GLY A 78 14.16 -2.82 -17.88
C GLY A 78 14.46 -3.29 -16.47
N ASP A 79 15.63 -3.86 -16.27
CA ASP A 79 16.11 -4.33 -14.96
C ASP A 79 17.00 -3.25 -14.33
N PHE A 80 16.68 -2.85 -13.10
CA PHE A 80 17.43 -1.84 -12.36
C PHE A 80 17.52 -2.23 -10.89
N GLU A 81 18.54 -1.72 -10.19
CA GLU A 81 18.93 -2.21 -8.86
C GLU A 81 17.82 -2.12 -7.80
N THR A 82 16.90 -1.17 -7.92
CA THR A 82 15.79 -1.01 -6.97
C THR A 82 14.52 -1.76 -7.38
N LEU A 83 14.50 -2.42 -8.54
CA LEU A 83 13.33 -3.15 -9.00
C LEU A 83 13.12 -4.40 -8.15
N GLY A 84 12.01 -4.44 -7.45
CA GLY A 84 11.60 -5.57 -6.62
C GLY A 84 10.09 -5.71 -6.54
N ALA A 85 9.66 -6.59 -5.65
CA ALA A 85 8.24 -6.85 -5.45
C ALA A 85 7.55 -5.68 -4.74
N SER A 86 6.25 -5.54 -5.00
CA SER A 86 5.35 -4.64 -4.29
C SER A 86 4.06 -5.37 -4.00
N LEU A 87 3.31 -4.90 -3.00
CA LEU A 87 2.07 -5.54 -2.57
C LEU A 87 1.08 -4.50 -2.08
N THR A 88 -0.12 -4.50 -2.66
CA THR A 88 -1.26 -3.74 -2.15
C THR A 88 -2.30 -4.70 -1.61
N LEU A 89 -2.62 -4.56 -0.32
CA LEU A 89 -3.64 -5.34 0.36
C LEU A 89 -4.84 -4.47 0.73
N ALA A 90 -6.02 -5.08 0.74
CA ALA A 90 -7.24 -4.49 1.28
C ALA A 90 -8.00 -5.49 2.15
N ASN A 91 -8.82 -4.98 3.07
CA ASN A 91 -9.65 -5.83 3.92
C ASN A 91 -10.95 -6.33 3.25
N VAL A 92 -11.09 -6.11 1.94
CA VAL A 92 -12.22 -6.55 1.11
C VAL A 92 -11.69 -7.15 -0.19
N ASP A 93 -12.42 -8.11 -0.75
CA ASP A 93 -12.06 -8.90 -1.93
C ASP A 93 -12.89 -8.54 -3.17
N ASN A 94 -13.78 -7.55 -3.07
CA ASN A 94 -14.75 -7.24 -4.12
C ASN A 94 -15.01 -5.75 -4.30
N ASP A 95 -15.42 -5.39 -5.52
CA ASP A 95 -15.62 -4.01 -5.97
C ASP A 95 -16.77 -3.30 -5.25
N ARG A 96 -17.80 -4.08 -4.89
CA ARG A 96 -19.00 -3.56 -4.23
C ARG A 96 -18.63 -2.99 -2.87
N ASP A 97 -17.80 -3.72 -2.13
CA ASP A 97 -17.40 -3.35 -0.77
C ASP A 97 -16.35 -2.24 -0.76
N TRP A 98 -15.67 -1.99 -1.88
CA TRP A 98 -14.77 -0.84 -2.06
C TRP A 98 -15.44 0.52 -1.82
N ARG A 99 -16.75 0.60 -2.11
CA ARG A 99 -17.56 1.82 -1.94
C ARG A 99 -18.19 1.93 -0.55
N LYS A 100 -18.09 0.88 0.27
CA LYS A 100 -18.66 0.89 1.62
C LYS A 100 -17.72 1.58 2.62
N PRO A 101 -18.25 2.17 3.70
CA PRO A 101 -17.45 2.59 4.83
C PRO A 101 -16.69 1.41 5.46
N GLY A 102 -15.54 1.69 6.07
CA GLY A 102 -14.74 0.67 6.76
C GLY A 102 -13.72 -0.06 5.88
N LEU A 103 -13.33 0.53 4.76
CA LEU A 103 -12.26 0.01 3.89
C LEU A 103 -10.90 0.39 4.49
N ALA A 104 -10.02 -0.60 4.63
CA ALA A 104 -8.62 -0.43 4.98
C ALA A 104 -7.74 -0.91 3.81
N VAL A 105 -6.69 -0.16 3.50
CA VAL A 105 -5.74 -0.46 2.43
C VAL A 105 -4.31 -0.29 2.96
N LEU A 106 -3.47 -1.29 2.71
CA LEU A 106 -2.04 -1.29 2.98
C LEU A 106 -1.31 -1.37 1.64
N ASP A 107 -0.46 -0.40 1.36
CA ASP A 107 0.39 -0.36 0.17
C ASP A 107 1.86 -0.43 0.60
N LEU A 108 2.58 -1.43 0.09
CA LEU A 108 4.00 -1.63 0.31
C LEU A 108 4.70 -1.62 -1.04
N ASN A 109 5.44 -0.56 -1.33
CA ASN A 109 6.19 -0.41 -2.57
C ASN A 109 7.65 -0.03 -2.29
N PRO A 110 8.50 -1.02 -1.95
CA PRO A 110 9.94 -0.83 -1.76
C PRO A 110 10.64 -0.26 -3.00
N THR A 111 10.22 -0.66 -4.20
CA THR A 111 10.78 -0.19 -5.48
C THR A 111 10.75 1.34 -5.63
N THR A 112 9.71 1.98 -5.10
CA THR A 112 9.57 3.46 -5.10
C THR A 112 9.84 4.09 -3.73
N GLY A 113 10.02 3.27 -2.69
CA GLY A 113 10.09 3.72 -1.31
C GLY A 113 8.76 4.19 -0.72
N PHE A 114 7.65 4.10 -1.46
CA PHE A 114 6.34 4.54 -0.99
C PHE A 114 5.64 3.42 -0.22
N ASN A 115 5.21 3.72 1.00
CA ASN A 115 4.43 2.80 1.81
C ASN A 115 3.28 3.58 2.45
N SER A 116 2.08 3.01 2.52
CA SER A 116 0.96 3.69 3.14
C SER A 116 -0.04 2.75 3.78
N PHE A 117 -0.69 3.24 4.82
CA PHE A 117 -1.87 2.62 5.40
C PHE A 117 -3.00 3.64 5.37
N SER A 118 -4.17 3.26 4.88
CA SER A 118 -5.31 4.17 4.83
C SER A 118 -6.62 3.51 5.23
N LEU A 119 -7.44 4.27 5.96
CA LEU A 119 -8.82 3.96 6.27
C LEU A 119 -9.72 4.90 5.47
N VAL A 120 -10.61 4.35 4.64
CA VAL A 120 -11.54 5.11 3.82
C VAL A 120 -12.91 5.06 4.47
N ARG A 121 -13.52 6.24 4.70
CA ARG A 121 -14.76 6.40 5.46
C ARG A 121 -14.68 5.60 6.76
N PRO A 122 -13.84 6.05 7.71
CA PRO A 122 -13.40 5.23 8.82
C PRO A 122 -14.43 5.13 9.94
N GLU A 123 -15.65 5.68 9.76
CA GLU A 123 -16.70 5.68 10.78
C GLU A 123 -16.95 4.29 11.41
N PRO A 124 -16.92 3.17 10.67
CA PRO A 124 -17.10 1.84 11.27
C PRO A 124 -15.97 1.38 12.19
N PHE A 125 -14.80 2.00 12.14
CA PHE A 125 -13.70 1.69 13.07
C PHE A 125 -13.85 2.43 14.40
N GLY A 126 -14.71 3.45 14.49
CA GLY A 126 -15.05 4.15 15.73
C GLY A 126 -13.83 4.61 16.52
N GLU A 127 -13.82 4.31 17.82
CA GLU A 127 -12.73 4.68 18.75
C GLU A 127 -11.41 3.94 18.49
N ALA A 128 -11.40 2.89 17.64
CA ALA A 128 -10.18 2.17 17.30
C ALA A 128 -9.29 2.95 16.32
N ILE A 129 -9.80 3.99 15.64
CA ILE A 129 -9.07 4.73 14.60
C ILE A 129 -7.69 5.21 15.07
N PRO A 130 -7.51 5.93 16.20
CA PRO A 130 -6.20 6.41 16.62
C PRO A 130 -5.21 5.27 16.85
N SER A 131 -5.66 4.20 17.53
CA SER A 131 -4.84 3.01 17.79
C SER A 131 -4.46 2.29 16.50
N LEU A 132 -5.36 2.19 15.53
CA LEU A 132 -5.08 1.60 14.22
C LEU A 132 -4.03 2.39 13.46
N MET A 133 -4.16 3.72 13.40
CA MET A 133 -3.22 4.58 12.68
C MET A 133 -1.82 4.52 13.31
N VAL A 134 -1.72 4.61 14.64
CA VAL A 134 -0.45 4.54 15.36
C VAL A 134 0.21 3.16 15.22
N ASN A 135 -0.55 2.07 15.37
CA ASN A 135 0.03 0.72 15.26
C ASN A 135 0.41 0.38 13.81
N ALA A 136 -0.35 0.87 12.82
CA ALA A 136 0.05 0.76 11.41
C ALA A 136 1.38 1.47 11.18
N LEU A 137 1.54 2.70 11.69
CA LEU A 137 2.79 3.45 11.56
C LEU A 137 3.95 2.75 12.29
N ILE A 138 3.75 2.27 13.52
CA ILE A 138 4.75 1.50 14.26
C ILE A 138 5.16 0.24 13.48
N GLY A 139 4.18 -0.48 12.92
CA GLY A 139 4.41 -1.63 12.06
C GLY A 139 5.28 -1.26 10.87
N LEU A 140 4.88 -0.24 10.10
CA LEU A 140 5.64 0.24 8.94
C LEU A 140 7.06 0.67 9.32
N VAL A 141 7.25 1.45 10.39
CA VAL A 141 8.57 1.93 10.82
C VAL A 141 9.48 0.81 11.29
N LYS A 142 8.98 -0.11 12.14
CA LYS A 142 9.77 -1.26 12.63
C LYS A 142 10.26 -2.15 11.50
N THR A 143 9.42 -2.31 10.49
CA THR A 143 9.56 -3.36 9.49
C THR A 143 10.32 -2.84 8.27
N ILE A 144 10.15 -1.56 7.90
CA ILE A 144 10.82 -0.95 6.75
C ILE A 144 12.15 -0.27 7.17
N ARG A 145 12.33 0.07 8.45
CA ARG A 145 13.51 0.78 8.98
C ARG A 145 13.87 2.00 8.13
N PRO A 146 12.99 3.02 8.07
CA PRO A 146 13.23 4.21 7.27
C PRO A 146 14.57 4.85 7.66
N SER A 147 15.47 4.99 6.70
CA SER A 147 16.61 5.90 6.85
C SER A 147 16.07 7.33 6.73
N PHE A 148 15.94 8.03 7.85
CA PHE A 148 15.76 9.48 7.84
C PHE A 148 17.08 10.11 7.39
N ALA A 149 17.38 10.07 6.09
CA ALA A 149 18.31 11.03 5.53
C ALA A 149 17.54 12.36 5.51
N PRO A 150 17.99 13.41 6.24
CA PRO A 150 17.39 14.72 6.07
C PRO A 150 17.48 15.08 4.57
N PRO A 151 16.43 15.65 3.96
CA PRO A 151 16.61 16.25 2.64
C PRO A 151 17.79 17.24 2.75
N PRO A 152 18.69 17.33 1.76
CA PRO A 152 19.74 18.33 1.80
C PRO A 152 19.10 19.69 2.05
N VAL A 153 19.42 20.26 3.20
CA VAL A 153 18.83 21.51 3.68
C VAL A 153 19.40 22.63 2.81
N SER A 154 18.77 22.92 1.69
CA SER A 154 18.93 24.21 1.03
C SER A 154 17.86 25.14 1.59
N THR A 155 18.18 25.83 2.68
CA THR A 155 17.54 27.11 3.00
C THR A 155 18.62 28.18 2.83
N PRO A 156 18.27 29.33 2.21
CA PRO A 156 17.45 30.29 2.93
C PRO A 156 16.31 30.88 2.08
N GLY A 157 15.16 31.11 2.71
CA GLY A 157 14.20 32.11 2.23
C GLY A 157 12.74 31.66 2.18
N ILE A 158 11.99 32.13 3.18
CA ILE A 158 10.59 32.59 3.07
C ILE A 158 9.49 31.52 3.07
N LEU A 159 8.64 31.63 4.10
CA LEU A 159 7.29 31.11 4.20
C LEU A 159 6.51 31.26 2.88
N ARG A 160 5.97 30.16 2.35
CA ARG A 160 4.66 30.20 1.68
C ARG A 160 3.95 28.85 1.78
N LEU A 161 2.83 28.87 2.50
CA LEU A 161 1.63 28.16 2.08
C LEU A 161 1.28 28.57 0.65
N ASP A 162 0.60 27.67 -0.05
CA ASP A 162 0.06 27.77 -1.40
C ASP A 162 0.96 27.29 -2.54
N GLY A 163 0.50 26.18 -3.14
CA GLY A 163 0.38 26.11 -4.59
C GLY A 163 1.52 25.44 -5.34
N LEU A 164 1.19 24.25 -5.88
CA LEU A 164 1.80 23.60 -7.03
C LEU A 164 3.27 23.19 -6.92
N CYS A 165 3.48 21.87 -6.76
CA CYS A 165 4.55 21.17 -7.44
C CYS A 165 3.96 19.99 -8.22
N ALA A 166 3.89 20.22 -9.53
CA ALA A 166 3.99 19.29 -10.64
C ALA A 166 3.30 17.92 -10.51
N ARG A 167 2.16 17.81 -11.19
CA ARG A 167 1.72 16.58 -11.86
C ARG A 167 2.87 16.02 -12.69
N ALA A 168 3.48 14.94 -12.22
CA ALA A 168 3.97 13.91 -13.12
C ALA A 168 2.78 12.98 -13.38
N ASP A 169 1.98 13.32 -14.40
CA ASP A 169 1.00 12.40 -14.98
C ASP A 169 1.77 11.26 -15.66
N HIS A 170 2.07 10.22 -14.89
CA HIS A 170 2.16 8.87 -15.43
C HIS A 170 0.88 8.14 -15.05
N PRO A 171 0.26 7.41 -15.99
CA PRO A 171 -1.03 6.78 -15.77
C PRO A 171 -0.85 5.64 -14.76
N ARG A 172 -0.98 5.96 -13.47
CA ARG A 172 -1.33 4.95 -12.46
C ARG A 172 -2.65 4.35 -12.92
N ALA A 173 -2.72 3.03 -12.94
CA ALA A 173 -3.99 2.35 -13.02
C ALA A 173 -4.85 2.90 -11.87
N ASP A 174 -5.90 3.63 -12.22
CA ASP A 174 -6.94 3.98 -11.27
C ASP A 174 -7.46 2.64 -10.73
N PRO A 175 -7.35 2.33 -9.43
CA PRO A 175 -7.90 1.09 -8.89
C PRO A 175 -9.42 1.00 -9.12
N ARG A 176 -10.10 2.12 -9.47
CA ARG A 176 -11.50 2.13 -9.93
C ARG A 176 -11.70 1.58 -11.35
N ARG A 177 -10.64 1.38 -12.15
CA ARG A 177 -10.68 0.83 -13.52
C ARG A 177 -10.35 -0.66 -13.62
N ALA A 178 -9.83 -1.29 -12.58
CA ALA A 178 -9.59 -2.74 -12.54
C ALA A 178 -10.90 -3.57 -12.51
N CYS A 179 -12.04 -2.89 -12.35
CA CYS A 179 -13.27 -3.46 -11.79
C CYS A 179 -14.47 -3.14 -12.69
N ARG A 180 -14.30 -3.25 -14.02
CA ARG A 180 -15.42 -3.14 -14.98
C ARG A 180 -15.75 -4.53 -15.51
N PRO A 181 -17.01 -5.00 -15.40
CA PRO A 181 -17.42 -6.17 -16.16
C PRO A 181 -17.40 -5.81 -17.64
N SER A 182 -16.85 -6.73 -18.45
CA SER A 182 -16.96 -6.67 -19.90
C SER A 182 -18.41 -7.01 -20.23
N GLY A 183 -19.20 -5.99 -20.56
CA GLY A 183 -20.46 -6.15 -21.28
C GLY A 183 -20.21 -6.15 -22.78
#